data_AF-A0A946YZI6-F1
#
_entry.id   AF-A0A946YZI6-F1
#
_cell.length_a   1.000
_cell.length_b   1.000
_cell.length_c   1.000
_cell.angle_alpha   90.00
_cell.angle_beta   90.00
_cell.angle_gamma   90.00
#
_symmetry.space_group_name_H-M   'P 1'
#
loop_
_entity.id
_entity.type
_entity.pdbx_description
1 polymer ?
#
loop_
_entity_poly.entity_id
_entity_poly.type
_entity_poly.pdbx_seq_one_letter_code
_entity_poly.pdbx_strand_id
1 'polypeptide(L)'
;MAYDRKHLSEGETVEREFRPHWRMLAFPVLWEILGLAAIVSVHTWIPPQDPVIDWVITGFIILALIPLAVMPFIKWWFTTYVLTNERLITR
;
A
#
# COMPACT_ATOMS: atom_id res chain seq x y z
N MET A 1 9.85 12.84 -9.18
CA MET A 1 10.91 13.00 -10.18
C MET A 1 10.24 13.44 -11.46
N ALA A 2 10.76 14.45 -12.15
CA ALA A 2 10.21 14.86 -13.45
C ALA A 2 10.46 13.74 -14.47
N TYR A 3 9.51 13.49 -15.37
CA TYR A 3 9.61 12.42 -16.36
C TYR A 3 10.74 12.69 -17.38
N ASP A 4 11.55 11.67 -17.70
CA ASP A 4 12.61 11.81 -18.70
C ASP A 4 12.01 11.84 -20.11
N ARG A 5 12.06 13.02 -20.72
CA ARG A 5 11.48 13.31 -22.04
C ARG A 5 12.16 12.57 -23.19
N LYS A 6 13.30 11.90 -22.95
CA LYS A 6 14.03 11.12 -23.97
C LYS A 6 13.28 9.91 -24.51
N HIS A 7 12.19 9.48 -23.88
CA HIS A 7 11.36 8.36 -24.33
C HIS A 7 10.11 8.78 -25.13
N LEU A 8 9.95 10.07 -25.42
CA LEU A 8 8.80 10.61 -26.15
C LEU A 8 9.05 10.49 -27.67
N SER A 9 8.00 10.17 -28.44
CA SER A 9 8.02 10.27 -29.91
C SER A 9 8.15 11.72 -30.36
N GLU A 10 8.58 11.94 -31.62
CA GLU A 10 8.66 13.29 -32.20
C GLU A 10 7.29 13.98 -32.16
N GLY A 11 7.18 15.06 -31.36
CA GLY A 11 5.94 15.82 -31.17
C GLY A 11 5.12 15.42 -29.93
N GLU A 12 5.46 14.34 -29.23
CA GLU A 12 4.75 13.91 -28.01
C GLU A 12 5.11 14.86 -26.85
N THR A 13 4.09 15.48 -26.26
CA THR A 13 4.22 16.43 -25.15
C THR A 13 3.54 15.89 -23.89
N VAL A 14 4.14 16.17 -22.74
CA VAL A 14 3.59 15.79 -21.43
C VAL A 14 2.61 16.87 -20.98
N GLU A 15 1.34 16.51 -20.91
CA GLU A 15 0.26 17.40 -20.44
C GLU A 15 0.25 17.45 -18.92
N ARG A 16 0.36 16.28 -18.27
CA ARG A 16 0.25 16.21 -16.81
C ARG A 16 0.96 15.00 -16.23
N GLU A 17 1.72 15.24 -15.16
CA GLU A 17 2.27 14.21 -14.30
C GLU A 17 1.48 14.19 -12.98
N PHE A 18 1.01 13.01 -12.57
CA PHE A 18 0.30 12.84 -11.31
C PHE A 18 0.54 11.46 -10.70
N ARG A 19 0.32 11.37 -9.39
CA ARG A 19 0.41 10.10 -8.66
C ARG A 19 -0.92 9.35 -8.71
N PRO A 20 -0.90 8.02 -8.49
CA PRO A 20 -2.12 7.23 -8.38
C PRO A 20 -3.07 7.83 -7.35
N HIS A 21 -4.38 7.75 -7.60
CA HIS A 21 -5.38 8.23 -6.66
C HIS A 21 -5.23 7.51 -5.31
N TRP A 22 -5.29 8.25 -4.21
CA TRP A 22 -5.17 7.73 -2.83
C TRP A 22 -6.18 6.63 -2.50
N ARG A 23 -7.26 6.51 -3.28
CA ARG A 23 -8.28 5.45 -3.16
C ARG A 23 -7.71 4.05 -3.44
N MET A 24 -6.58 3.93 -4.13
CA MET A 24 -5.87 2.66 -4.28
C MET A 24 -5.32 2.12 -2.95
N LEU A 25 -5.05 3.01 -1.98
CA LEU A 25 -4.64 2.60 -0.63
C LEU A 25 -5.83 2.22 0.25
N ALA A 26 -7.06 2.52 -0.15
CA ALA A 26 -8.24 2.26 0.69
C ALA A 26 -8.42 0.77 1.00
N PHE A 27 -8.23 -0.12 0.00
CA PHE A 27 -8.32 -1.57 0.19
C PHE A 27 -7.20 -2.11 1.12
N PRO A 28 -5.91 -1.82 0.86
CA PRO A 28 -4.84 -2.21 1.78
C PRO A 28 -5.06 -1.71 3.21
N VAL A 29 -5.40 -0.44 3.38
CA VAL A 29 -5.65 0.16 4.71
C VAL A 29 -6.84 -0.50 5.40
N LEU A 30 -7.93 -0.79 4.68
CA LEU A 30 -9.07 -1.50 5.24
C LEU A 30 -8.68 -2.90 5.75
N TRP A 31 -7.81 -3.60 5.03
CA TRP A 31 -7.33 -4.92 5.42
C TRP A 31 -6.46 -4.88 6.67
N GLU A 32 -5.58 -3.87 6.79
CA GLU A 32 -4.81 -3.64 8.02
C GLU A 32 -5.71 -3.35 9.22
N ILE A 33 -6.72 -2.50 9.03
CA ILE A 33 -7.70 -2.20 10.09
C ILE A 33 -8.44 -3.46 10.52
N LEU A 34 -8.86 -4.30 9.58
CA LEU A 34 -9.55 -5.55 9.88
C LEU A 34 -8.63 -6.57 10.56
N GLY A 35 -7.36 -6.64 10.17
CA GLY A 35 -6.35 -7.46 10.84
C GLY A 35 -6.15 -7.05 12.30
N LEU A 36 -6.01 -5.75 12.56
CA LEU A 36 -5.92 -5.22 13.93
C LEU A 36 -7.20 -5.47 14.74
N ALA A 37 -8.38 -5.25 14.13
CA ALA A 37 -9.66 -5.53 14.77
C ALA A 37 -9.82 -7.01 15.12
N ALA A 38 -9.34 -7.92 14.27
CA ALA A 38 -9.34 -9.35 14.55
C ALA A 38 -8.45 -9.70 15.74
N ILE A 39 -7.23 -9.12 15.83
CA ILE A 39 -6.34 -9.32 16.98
C ILE A 39 -7.02 -8.86 18.28
N VAL A 40 -7.58 -7.65 18.28
CA VAL A 40 -8.31 -7.12 19.44
C VAL A 40 -9.47 -8.04 19.81
N SER A 41 -10.25 -8.49 18.82
CA SER A 41 -11.41 -9.36 19.05
C SER A 41 -11.01 -10.69 19.69
N VAL A 42 -9.90 -11.29 19.26
CA VAL A 42 -9.38 -12.53 19.88
C VAL A 42 -9.05 -12.28 21.34
N HIS A 43 -8.30 -11.23 21.66
CA HIS A 43 -7.91 -10.90 23.04
C HIS A 43 -9.09 -10.51 23.94
N THR A 44 -10.19 -9.97 23.39
CA THR A 44 -11.37 -9.59 24.18
C THR A 44 -12.34 -10.74 24.42
N TRP A 45 -12.51 -11.65 23.46
CA TRP A 45 -13.55 -12.68 23.51
C TRP A 45 -13.03 -14.08 23.84
N ILE A 46 -11.73 -14.32 23.63
CA ILE A 46 -11.12 -15.63 23.82
C ILE A 46 -10.10 -15.51 24.97
N PRO A 47 -10.33 -16.18 26.12
CA PRO A 47 -9.37 -16.15 27.20
C PRO A 47 -8.08 -16.89 26.79
N PRO A 48 -6.90 -16.34 27.12
CA PRO A 48 -5.63 -16.95 26.78
C PRO A 48 -5.44 -18.27 27.53
N GLN A 49 -4.97 -19.30 26.83
CA GLN A 49 -4.58 -20.57 27.46
C GLN A 49 -3.22 -20.45 28.14
N ASP A 50 -2.27 -19.80 27.46
CA ASP A 50 -0.97 -19.41 27.98
C ASP A 50 -0.70 -17.96 27.54
N PRO A 51 -0.71 -16.98 28.45
CA PRO A 51 -0.49 -15.58 28.11
C PRO A 51 0.82 -15.33 27.38
N VAL A 52 1.89 -16.06 27.70
CA VAL A 52 3.20 -15.87 27.08
C VAL A 52 3.14 -16.30 25.62
N ILE A 53 2.58 -17.48 25.34
CA ILE A 53 2.45 -18.00 23.98
C ILE A 53 1.56 -17.08 23.13
N ASP A 54 0.44 -16.60 23.68
CA ASP A 54 -0.48 -15.71 22.96
C ASP A 54 0.17 -14.38 22.58
N TRP A 55 0.97 -13.78 23.48
CA TRP A 55 1.71 -12.56 23.18
C TRP A 55 2.81 -12.79 22.13
N VAL A 56 3.50 -13.93 22.19
CA VAL A 56 4.51 -14.30 21.19
C VAL A 56 3.88 -14.46 19.81
N ILE A 57 2.76 -15.19 19.71
CA ILE A 57 2.02 -15.37 18.45
C ILE A 57 1.51 -14.02 17.93
N THR A 58 0.92 -13.20 18.81
CA THR A 58 0.43 -11.86 18.44
C THR A 58 1.57 -10.99 17.90
N GLY A 59 2.74 -11.04 18.53
CA GLY A 59 3.94 -10.35 18.06
C GLY A 59 4.34 -10.75 16.64
N PHE A 60 4.34 -12.06 16.33
CA PHE A 60 4.62 -12.55 14.98
C PHE A 60 3.57 -12.11 13.95
N ILE A 61 2.29 -12.11 14.32
CA ILE A 61 1.21 -11.64 13.44
C ILE A 61 1.40 -10.15 13.12
N ILE A 62 1.67 -9.31 14.12
CA ILE A 62 1.92 -7.88 13.93
C ILE A 62 3.14 -7.67 13.03
N LEU A 63 4.23 -8.42 13.26
CA LEU A 63 5.41 -8.36 12.40
C LEU A 63 5.11 -8.74 10.95
N ALA A 64 4.19 -9.69 10.72
CA ALA A 64 3.74 -10.06 9.39
C ALA A 64 2.81 -9.00 8.75
N LEU A 65 2.04 -8.24 9.53
CA LEU A 65 1.20 -7.14 9.04
C LEU A 65 2.03 -5.93 8.58
N ILE A 66 3.16 -5.64 9.23
CA ILE A 66 4.03 -4.50 8.87
C ILE A 66 4.38 -4.48 7.36
N PRO A 67 4.93 -5.53 6.74
CA PRO A 67 5.22 -5.51 5.31
C PRO A 67 3.96 -5.39 4.44
N LEU A 68 2.80 -5.92 4.88
CA LEU A 68 1.53 -5.74 4.18
C LEU A 68 1.05 -4.29 4.21
N ALA A 69 1.31 -3.54 5.29
CA ALA A 69 1.01 -2.12 5.39
C ALA A 69 2.00 -1.25 4.58
N VAL A 70 3.28 -1.57 4.66
CA VAL A 70 4.37 -0.75 4.10
C VAL A 70 4.51 -0.93 2.59
N MET A 71 4.42 -2.15 2.08
CA MET A 71 4.55 -2.45 0.65
C MET A 71 3.59 -1.66 -0.27
N PRO A 72 2.27 -1.60 -0.02
CA PRO A 72 1.34 -0.84 -0.85
C PRO A 72 1.61 0.66 -0.78
N PHE A 73 2.05 1.18 0.38
CA PHE A 73 2.42 2.58 0.53
C PHE A 73 3.68 2.93 -0.28
N ILE A 74 4.70 2.07 -0.22
CA ILE A 74 5.91 2.20 -1.05
C ILE A 74 5.52 2.19 -2.53
N LYS A 75 4.76 1.18 -2.98
CA LYS A 75 4.30 1.10 -4.38
C LYS A 75 3.56 2.36 -4.80
N TRP A 76 2.58 2.80 -4.02
CA TRP A 76 1.83 4.02 -4.32
C TRP A 76 2.70 5.27 -4.38
N TRP A 77 3.71 5.39 -3.51
CA TRP A 77 4.60 6.54 -3.47
C TRP A 77 5.51 6.61 -4.70
N PHE A 78 5.96 5.46 -5.20
CA PHE A 78 6.88 5.37 -6.34
C PHE A 78 6.17 5.25 -7.69
N THR A 79 4.90 4.86 -7.73
CA THR A 79 4.13 4.83 -8.99
C THR A 79 3.80 6.24 -9.46
N THR A 80 4.05 6.51 -10.73
CA THR A 80 3.76 7.79 -11.39
C THR A 80 2.99 7.55 -12.69
N TYR A 81 1.95 8.36 -12.91
CA TYR A 81 1.21 8.41 -14.15
C TYR A 81 1.58 9.66 -14.93
N VAL A 82 1.89 9.46 -16.21
CA VAL A 82 2.25 10.51 -17.13
C VAL A 82 1.25 10.48 -18.26
N LEU A 83 0.43 11.54 -18.33
CA LEU A 83 -0.53 11.74 -19.41
C LEU A 83 0.15 12.55 -20.51
N THR A 84 0.28 11.96 -21.69
CA THR A 84 0.72 12.64 -22.91
C THR A 84 -0.50 12.89 -23.81
N ASN A 85 -0.31 13.69 -24.86
CA ASN A 85 -1.29 13.89 -25.92
C ASN A 85 -1.77 12.54 -26.52
N GLU A 86 -0.86 11.59 -26.69
CA GLU A 86 -1.14 10.36 -27.45
C GLU A 86 -1.54 9.17 -26.58
N ARG A 87 -1.05 9.09 -25.33
CA ARG A 87 -1.23 7.90 -24.47
C ARG A 87 -1.04 8.18 -22.99
N LEU A 88 -1.42 7.19 -22.17
CA LEU A 88 -1.14 7.15 -20.74
C LEU A 88 0.04 6.21 -20.47
N ILE A 89 1.09 6.73 -19.83
CA ILE A 89 2.26 5.95 -19.42
C ILE A 89 2.21 5.71 -17.92
N THR A 90 2.41 4.45 -17.51
CA THR A 90 2.44 4.04 -16.10
C THR A 90 3.81 3.46 -15.75
N ARG A 91 4.41 3.94 -14.65
CA ARG A 91 5.67 3.41 -14.08
C ARG A 91 5.58 3.31 -12.57
#